data_AF-A0A9P7WQG0-F1
#
_entry.id   AF-A0A9P7WQG0-F1
#
_cell.length_a   1.000
_cell.length_b   1.000
_cell.length_c   1.000
_cell.angle_alpha   90.00
_cell.angle_beta   90.00
_cell.angle_gamma   90.00
#
_symmetry.space_group_name_H-M   'P 1'
#
loop_
_entity.id
_entity.type
_entity.pdbx_description
1 polymer ?
#
loop_
_entity_poly.entity_id
_entity_poly.type
_entity_poly.pdbx_seq_one_letter_code
_entity_poly.pdbx_strand_id
1 'polypeptide(L)'
;MACRDEIDTLFDNLPPPRPTVPGQPQTRAMPGASAFRSPASQQQGQQMDQRQQWHMQRAMQSMQQPSLPARQQREQQPSAPQLQQQQQTLRAAKAGFSMSSYNSRANPCFAGSCLILLADGTSSLRVSDLYAGVRIKTPRGSRKVEKVVKTSIEGGKAEMCEIEKGDSKLVITPWHPIQHDDGRWIFPVDAHDVRMVDCDAVYSILLEADSDPDAHGAYIGGTLCVTLGHGIKRSEHDRRAHPFLGSYSDVHKALMNATGSAERGVVHAVGVERSEKTGLINGFEWK
;
A
#
# COMPACT_ATOMS: atom_id res chain seq x y z
N MET A 1 -12.70 -17.99 -30.22
CA MET A 1 -12.18 -18.05 -28.83
C MET A 1 -10.78 -18.68 -28.82
N ALA A 2 -9.85 -18.13 -29.61
CA ALA A 2 -8.45 -18.60 -29.64
C ALA A 2 -7.46 -17.46 -29.99
N CYS A 3 -7.90 -16.20 -29.91
CA CYS A 3 -7.13 -15.03 -30.38
C CYS A 3 -7.02 -13.92 -29.31
N ARG A 4 -7.35 -14.24 -28.05
CA ARG A 4 -7.27 -13.27 -26.93
C ARG A 4 -6.23 -13.70 -25.90
N ASP A 5 -6.14 -14.99 -25.62
CA ASP A 5 -5.15 -15.55 -24.68
C ASP A 5 -3.70 -15.36 -25.17
N GLU A 6 -3.48 -15.29 -26.49
CA GLU A 6 -2.14 -15.02 -27.06
C GLU A 6 -1.66 -13.58 -26.81
N ILE A 7 -2.56 -12.60 -26.68
CA ILE A 7 -2.19 -11.18 -26.49
C ILE A 7 -1.74 -10.94 -25.04
N ASP A 8 -2.40 -11.56 -24.07
CA ASP A 8 -2.05 -11.41 -22.65
C ASP A 8 -0.71 -12.09 -22.34
N THR A 9 -0.44 -13.28 -22.91
CA THR A 9 0.91 -13.90 -22.80
C THR A 9 2.01 -13.13 -23.52
N LEU A 10 1.68 -12.27 -24.51
CA LEU A 10 2.66 -11.45 -25.19
C LEU A 10 3.10 -10.25 -24.33
N PHE A 11 2.21 -9.71 -23.50
CA PHE A 11 2.49 -8.54 -22.66
C PHE A 11 3.34 -8.89 -21.43
N ASP A 12 3.14 -10.09 -20.88
CA ASP A 12 3.93 -10.62 -19.75
C ASP A 12 5.39 -10.98 -20.12
N ASN A 13 5.68 -11.14 -21.42
CA ASN A 13 7.01 -11.55 -21.91
C ASN A 13 7.76 -10.44 -22.67
N LEU A 14 7.31 -9.18 -22.59
CA LEU A 14 8.07 -8.08 -23.17
C LEU A 14 9.34 -7.81 -22.36
N PRO A 15 10.52 -7.72 -23.01
CA PRO A 15 11.73 -7.29 -22.33
C PRO A 15 11.55 -5.84 -21.85
N PRO A 16 12.15 -5.47 -20.71
CA PRO A 16 12.00 -4.13 -20.14
C PRO A 16 12.36 -3.05 -21.17
N PRO A 17 11.59 -1.96 -21.26
CA PRO A 17 11.84 -0.91 -22.25
C PRO A 17 13.24 -0.32 -22.04
N ARG A 18 13.97 -0.17 -23.15
CA ARG A 18 15.32 0.45 -23.13
C ARG A 18 15.21 1.89 -22.63
N PRO A 19 16.13 2.36 -21.76
CA PRO A 19 16.12 3.74 -21.27
C PRO A 19 16.22 4.72 -22.43
N THR A 20 15.27 5.64 -22.52
CA THR A 20 15.29 6.73 -23.49
C THR A 20 16.39 7.71 -23.12
N VAL A 21 17.34 7.94 -24.03
CA VAL A 21 18.37 8.98 -23.90
C VAL A 21 17.68 10.35 -23.87
N PRO A 22 17.99 11.25 -22.92
CA PRO A 22 17.42 12.60 -22.91
C PRO A 22 17.86 13.39 -24.15
N GLY A 23 16.90 13.68 -25.04
CA GLY A 23 17.10 14.56 -26.18
C GLY A 23 17.36 16.00 -25.75
N GLN A 24 18.36 16.62 -26.37
CA GLN A 24 18.75 18.02 -26.18
C GLN A 24 17.57 19.00 -26.39
N PRO A 25 17.51 20.10 -25.64
CA PRO A 25 16.49 21.12 -25.83
C PRO A 25 16.72 21.89 -27.14
N GLN A 26 15.76 21.80 -28.07
CA GLN A 26 15.73 22.65 -29.25
C GLN A 26 15.24 24.05 -28.89
N THR A 27 16.07 25.05 -29.21
CA THR A 27 15.77 26.47 -29.09
C THR A 27 14.84 26.92 -30.22
N ARG A 28 13.73 27.59 -29.89
CA ARG A 28 12.97 28.40 -30.84
C ARG A 28 12.68 29.76 -30.22
N ALA A 29 13.33 30.78 -30.77
CA ALA A 29 13.12 32.18 -30.45
C ALA A 29 11.83 32.70 -31.10
N MET A 30 11.09 33.56 -30.39
CA MET A 30 10.20 34.58 -30.95
C MET A 30 10.38 35.87 -30.12
N PRO A 31 10.32 37.08 -30.73
CA PRO A 31 10.78 38.30 -30.10
C PRO A 31 9.66 39.16 -29.48
N GLY A 32 10.03 39.88 -28.41
CA GLY A 32 9.58 41.26 -28.17
C GLY A 32 8.47 41.47 -27.13
N ALA A 33 8.85 41.91 -25.92
CA ALA A 33 8.37 43.17 -25.33
C ALA A 33 9.12 43.51 -24.02
N SER A 34 9.64 44.74 -24.00
CA SER A 34 10.32 45.53 -22.97
C SER A 34 9.80 45.35 -21.53
N ALA A 35 10.64 45.07 -20.53
CA ALA A 35 11.58 45.95 -19.80
C ALA A 35 10.97 46.59 -18.55
N PHE A 36 11.37 46.11 -17.36
CA PHE A 36 11.53 46.91 -16.14
C PHE A 36 12.67 46.32 -15.28
N ARG A 37 13.70 47.13 -15.00
CA ARG A 37 14.86 46.87 -14.12
C ARG A 37 14.46 47.20 -12.66
N SER A 38 14.60 46.28 -11.69
CA SER A 38 15.69 46.10 -10.68
C SER A 38 15.73 47.16 -9.54
N PRO A 39 16.26 46.90 -8.32
CA PRO A 39 17.29 45.88 -7.98
C PRO A 39 17.23 45.13 -6.61
N ALA A 40 17.99 44.01 -6.58
CA ALA A 40 18.86 43.43 -5.52
C ALA A 40 18.23 42.97 -4.17
N SER A 41 18.67 41.89 -3.49
CA SER A 41 20.01 41.28 -3.40
C SER A 41 20.00 39.83 -2.87
N GLN A 42 20.83 38.99 -3.51
CA GLN A 42 21.80 38.02 -2.95
C GLN A 42 21.47 37.25 -1.65
N GLN A 43 21.34 35.92 -1.78
CA GLN A 43 22.19 34.96 -1.08
C GLN A 43 22.14 33.59 -1.78
N GLN A 44 23.13 33.34 -2.65
CA GLN A 44 23.51 32.00 -3.09
C GLN A 44 24.67 31.55 -2.20
N GLY A 45 24.48 30.45 -1.48
CA GLY A 45 25.50 29.86 -0.62
C GLY A 45 25.19 28.41 -0.31
N GLN A 46 25.79 27.51 -1.11
CA GLN A 46 26.20 26.16 -0.73
C GLN A 46 25.14 25.23 -0.10
N GLN A 47 24.47 24.45 -0.94
CA GLN A 47 24.09 23.08 -0.58
C GLN A 47 24.55 22.13 -1.67
N MET A 48 25.63 21.41 -1.37
CA MET A 48 26.05 20.23 -2.11
C MET A 48 24.93 19.19 -2.01
N ASP A 49 24.48 18.70 -3.16
CA ASP A 49 23.43 17.69 -3.30
C ASP A 49 23.83 16.37 -2.61
N GLN A 50 23.18 16.04 -1.49
CA GLN A 50 23.43 14.82 -0.71
C GLN A 50 23.23 13.53 -1.53
N ARG A 51 22.49 13.60 -2.65
CA ARG A 51 22.29 12.49 -3.57
C ARG A 51 23.58 12.12 -4.31
N GLN A 52 24.41 13.11 -4.65
CA GLN A 52 25.68 12.89 -5.36
C GLN A 52 26.75 12.30 -4.42
N GLN A 53 26.75 12.68 -3.14
CA GLN A 53 27.67 12.13 -2.14
C GLN A 53 27.41 10.64 -1.86
N TRP A 54 26.14 10.22 -1.81
CA TRP A 54 25.77 8.82 -1.62
C TRP A 54 26.26 7.91 -2.76
N HIS A 55 26.16 8.37 -4.00
CA HIS A 55 26.60 7.60 -5.17
C HIS A 55 28.13 7.43 -5.24
N MET A 56 28.91 8.45 -4.85
CA MET A 56 30.38 8.36 -4.82
C MET A 56 30.91 7.40 -3.75
N GLN A 57 30.34 7.39 -2.55
CA GLN A 57 30.77 6.48 -1.47
C GLN A 57 30.49 5.01 -1.80
N ARG A 58 29.35 4.73 -2.45
CA ARG A 58 28.99 3.37 -2.88
C ARG A 58 29.89 2.85 -4.01
N ALA A 59 30.32 3.71 -4.92
CA ALA A 59 31.24 3.35 -5.99
C ALA A 59 32.65 3.01 -5.46
N MET A 60 33.13 3.72 -4.43
CA MET A 60 34.44 3.48 -3.83
C MET A 60 34.51 2.19 -3.00
N GLN A 61 33.43 1.81 -2.31
CA GLN A 61 33.37 0.54 -1.54
C GLN A 61 33.28 -0.71 -2.43
N SER A 62 32.77 -0.57 -3.66
CA SER A 62 32.68 -1.67 -4.64
C SER A 62 34.05 -2.12 -5.18
N MET A 63 35.07 -1.26 -5.10
CA MET A 63 36.40 -1.54 -5.66
C MET A 63 37.37 -2.25 -4.69
N GLN A 64 36.94 -2.62 -3.47
CA GLN A 64 37.81 -3.21 -2.44
C GLN A 64 37.39 -4.60 -1.96
N GLN A 65 37.10 -5.53 -2.89
CA GLN A 65 37.04 -6.95 -2.54
C GLN A 65 38.06 -7.78 -3.33
N PRO A 66 39.00 -8.48 -2.68
CA PRO A 66 39.87 -9.44 -3.35
C PRO A 66 39.07 -10.70 -3.72
N SER A 67 39.16 -11.11 -4.99
CA SER A 67 38.57 -12.35 -5.48
C SER A 67 39.43 -13.56 -5.09
N LEU A 68 38.78 -14.57 -4.48
CA LEU A 68 39.40 -15.87 -4.17
C LEU A 68 39.56 -16.71 -5.46
N PRO A 69 40.62 -17.53 -5.59
CA PRO A 69 40.89 -18.29 -6.81
C PRO A 69 39.89 -19.42 -7.05
N ALA A 70 39.51 -19.59 -8.33
CA ALA A 70 38.43 -20.42 -8.87
C ALA A 70 38.49 -21.95 -8.58
N ARG A 71 39.46 -22.43 -7.80
CA ARG A 71 39.66 -23.86 -7.54
C ARG A 71 38.84 -24.39 -6.36
N GLN A 72 38.46 -23.54 -5.40
CA GLN A 72 37.64 -23.93 -4.25
C GLN A 72 36.10 -23.85 -4.50
N GLN A 73 35.66 -23.27 -5.61
CA GLN A 73 34.23 -23.12 -5.93
C GLN A 73 33.59 -24.39 -6.51
N ARG A 74 34.39 -25.40 -6.87
CA ARG A 74 33.91 -26.58 -7.61
C ARG A 74 33.51 -27.77 -6.72
N GLU A 75 33.85 -27.74 -5.42
CA GLU A 75 33.61 -28.87 -4.49
C GLU A 75 32.36 -28.68 -3.59
N GLN A 76 31.62 -27.58 -3.73
CA GLN A 76 30.42 -27.31 -2.92
C GLN A 76 29.11 -27.31 -3.73
N GLN A 77 29.13 -27.73 -4.99
CA GLN A 77 27.91 -27.78 -5.81
C GLN A 77 27.15 -29.09 -5.53
N PRO A 78 25.88 -29.03 -5.06
CA PRO A 78 25.08 -30.22 -4.86
C PRO A 78 24.85 -30.93 -6.19
N SER A 79 24.93 -32.26 -6.15
CA SER A 79 24.78 -33.12 -7.32
C SER A 79 23.38 -32.99 -7.96
N ALA A 80 23.28 -33.21 -9.28
CA ALA A 80 22.04 -33.05 -10.04
C ALA A 80 20.77 -33.70 -9.42
N PRO A 81 20.84 -34.87 -8.77
CA PRO A 81 19.69 -35.45 -8.08
C PRO A 81 19.23 -34.64 -6.86
N GLN A 82 20.17 -34.03 -6.12
CA GLN A 82 19.88 -33.18 -4.97
C GLN A 82 19.28 -31.83 -5.40
N LEU A 83 19.75 -31.26 -6.51
CA LEU A 83 19.14 -30.07 -7.11
C LEU A 83 17.70 -30.33 -7.55
N GLN A 84 17.42 -31.50 -8.11
CA GLN A 84 16.08 -31.86 -8.58
C GLN A 84 15.12 -32.13 -7.41
N GLN A 85 15.60 -32.76 -6.33
CA GLN A 85 14.82 -32.98 -5.11
C GLN A 85 14.58 -31.67 -4.33
N GLN A 86 15.56 -30.77 -4.29
CA GLN A 86 15.42 -29.43 -3.71
C GLN A 86 14.47 -28.54 -4.54
N GLN A 87 14.49 -28.66 -5.87
CA GLN A 87 13.52 -27.97 -6.74
C GLN A 87 12.11 -28.55 -6.61
N GLN A 88 11.96 -29.86 -6.39
CA GLN A 88 10.66 -30.51 -6.17
C GLN A 88 10.06 -30.16 -4.81
N THR A 89 10.84 -30.10 -3.73
CA THR A 89 10.36 -29.63 -2.41
C THR A 89 10.01 -28.15 -2.41
N LEU A 90 10.78 -27.29 -3.11
CA LEU A 90 10.44 -25.88 -3.32
C LEU A 90 9.16 -25.70 -4.14
N ARG A 91 8.90 -26.56 -5.14
CA ARG A 91 7.67 -26.53 -5.94
C ARG A 91 6.45 -27.07 -5.18
N ALA A 92 6.62 -28.10 -4.36
CA ALA A 92 5.56 -28.62 -3.49
C ALA A 92 5.18 -27.63 -2.37
N ALA A 93 6.15 -26.92 -1.80
CA ALA A 93 5.90 -25.82 -0.86
C ALA A 93 5.15 -24.63 -1.51
N LYS A 94 5.24 -24.48 -2.84
CA LYS A 94 4.52 -23.47 -3.62
C LYS A 94 3.09 -23.87 -4.02
N ALA A 95 2.73 -25.15 -3.88
CA ALA A 95 1.46 -25.69 -4.39
C ALA A 95 0.36 -25.83 -3.31
N GLY A 96 0.58 -25.31 -2.10
CA GLY A 96 -0.27 -25.61 -0.93
C GLY A 96 -0.95 -24.44 -0.23
N PHE A 97 -0.85 -23.20 -0.72
CA PHE A 97 -1.58 -22.08 -0.14
C PHE A 97 -2.12 -21.16 -1.23
N SER A 98 -3.45 -21.02 -1.26
CA SER A 98 -4.12 -20.07 -2.13
C SER A 98 -3.81 -18.65 -1.64
N MET A 99 -2.85 -17.99 -2.29
CA MET A 99 -2.45 -16.60 -2.01
C MET A 99 -3.45 -15.57 -2.58
N SER A 100 -4.51 -16.02 -3.27
CA SER A 100 -5.48 -15.14 -3.93
C SER A 100 -6.33 -14.32 -2.95
N SER A 101 -6.39 -14.72 -1.67
CA SER A 101 -7.10 -13.99 -0.62
C SER A 101 -6.27 -12.84 -0.01
N TYR A 102 -4.93 -12.90 -0.10
CA TYR A 102 -4.03 -11.92 0.52
C TYR A 102 -3.30 -11.01 -0.49
N ASN A 103 -3.08 -11.49 -1.72
CA ASN A 103 -2.51 -10.68 -2.81
C ASN A 103 -3.61 -10.08 -3.71
N SER A 104 -4.69 -9.64 -3.08
CA SER A 104 -5.77 -8.84 -3.62
C SER A 104 -5.40 -7.36 -3.78
N ARG A 105 -5.33 -6.78 -4.98
CA ARG A 105 -5.35 -5.30 -5.21
C ARG A 105 -6.49 -4.53 -4.51
N ALA A 106 -7.33 -5.20 -3.73
CA ALA A 106 -8.58 -4.65 -3.25
C ALA A 106 -8.90 -4.85 -1.76
N ASN A 107 -8.03 -5.41 -0.90
CA ASN A 107 -8.34 -5.48 0.55
C ASN A 107 -7.62 -4.35 1.32
N PRO A 108 -8.16 -3.13 1.39
CA PRO A 108 -7.50 -2.04 2.09
C PRO A 108 -7.66 -2.23 3.60
N CYS A 109 -6.58 -2.71 4.25
CA CYS A 109 -6.59 -2.98 5.68
C CYS A 109 -5.30 -2.53 6.38
N PHE A 110 -5.38 -2.36 7.70
CA PHE A 110 -4.29 -1.95 8.59
C PHE A 110 -3.86 -3.10 9.51
N ALA A 111 -2.60 -3.16 9.92
CA ALA A 111 -2.21 -4.05 11.03
C ALA A 111 -2.76 -3.53 12.36
N GLY A 112 -3.19 -4.45 13.24
CA GLY A 112 -3.77 -4.09 14.55
C GLY A 112 -2.80 -3.37 15.50
N SER A 113 -1.49 -3.51 15.28
CA SER A 113 -0.44 -2.85 16.08
C SER A 113 -0.34 -1.34 15.84
N CYS A 114 -0.90 -0.83 14.74
CA CYS A 114 -0.87 0.58 14.40
C CYS A 114 -1.65 1.43 15.42
N LEU A 115 -1.25 2.69 15.58
CA LEU A 115 -1.92 3.65 16.45
C LEU A 115 -2.84 4.57 15.65
N ILE A 116 -4.11 4.69 16.06
CA ILE A 116 -5.10 5.60 15.50
C ILE A 116 -5.31 6.79 16.43
N LEU A 117 -5.33 8.01 15.87
CA LEU A 117 -5.48 9.26 16.63
C LEU A 117 -6.92 9.46 17.10
N LEU A 118 -7.10 9.64 18.41
CA LEU A 118 -8.41 9.88 19.01
C LEU A 118 -8.89 11.31 18.79
N ALA A 119 -10.17 11.56 19.09
CA ALA A 119 -10.84 12.83 18.81
C ALA A 119 -10.18 14.08 19.44
N ASP A 120 -9.44 13.92 20.54
CA ASP A 120 -8.69 15.01 21.18
C ASP A 120 -7.47 15.48 20.36
N GLY A 121 -7.04 14.67 19.38
CA GLY A 121 -5.89 14.96 18.53
C GLY A 121 -4.53 14.74 19.19
N THR A 122 -4.49 14.17 20.39
CA THR A 122 -3.24 13.95 21.16
C THR A 122 -3.10 12.52 21.64
N SER A 123 -4.18 11.88 22.08
CA SER A 123 -4.17 10.49 22.51
C SER A 123 -4.38 9.55 21.32
N SER A 124 -3.89 8.32 21.45
CA SER A 124 -4.04 7.29 20.43
C SER A 124 -4.43 5.94 21.04
N LEU A 125 -5.05 5.11 20.22
CA LEU A 125 -5.43 3.75 20.56
C LEU A 125 -4.80 2.78 19.55
N ARG A 126 -4.52 1.54 19.95
CA ARG A 126 -4.17 0.52 18.95
C ARG A 126 -5.39 0.20 18.10
N VAL A 127 -5.19 0.00 16.81
CA VAL A 127 -6.27 -0.39 15.90
C VAL A 127 -6.91 -1.72 16.33
N SER A 128 -6.14 -2.63 16.94
CA SER A 128 -6.64 -3.88 17.52
C SER A 128 -7.64 -3.69 18.67
N ASP A 129 -7.54 -2.56 19.37
CA ASP A 129 -8.32 -2.26 20.58
C ASP A 129 -9.50 -1.32 20.26
N LEU A 130 -9.63 -0.92 18.98
CA LEU A 130 -10.69 -0.06 18.50
C LEU A 130 -12.03 -0.81 18.44
N TYR A 131 -13.10 -0.14 18.86
CA TYR A 131 -14.45 -0.69 18.85
C TYR A 131 -15.48 0.40 18.51
N ALA A 132 -16.72 0.00 18.22
CA ALA A 132 -17.78 0.93 17.86
C ALA A 132 -18.10 1.91 19.00
N GLY A 133 -18.35 3.17 18.66
CA GLY A 133 -18.61 4.25 19.61
C GLY A 133 -17.38 5.08 19.99
N VAL A 134 -16.15 4.57 19.76
CA VAL A 134 -14.93 5.38 19.93
C VAL A 134 -14.95 6.55 18.95
N ARG A 135 -14.55 7.74 19.40
CA ARG A 135 -14.43 8.92 18.54
C ARG A 135 -12.97 9.15 18.15
N ILE A 136 -12.73 9.22 16.85
CA ILE A 136 -11.39 9.42 16.27
C ILE A 136 -11.28 10.80 15.61
N LYS A 137 -10.05 11.25 15.39
CA LYS A 137 -9.77 12.46 14.62
C LYS A 137 -9.85 12.15 13.12
N THR A 138 -10.56 13.00 12.38
CA THR A 138 -10.59 13.01 10.91
C THR A 138 -10.26 14.42 10.39
N PRO A 139 -9.97 14.60 9.09
CA PRO A 139 -9.78 15.91 8.48
C PRO A 139 -10.98 16.85 8.64
N ARG A 140 -12.20 16.31 8.75
CA ARG A 140 -13.46 17.08 8.83
C ARG A 140 -14.07 17.07 10.23
N GLY A 141 -13.23 16.95 11.25
CA GLY A 141 -13.61 16.94 12.66
C GLY A 141 -13.63 15.55 13.28
N SER A 142 -14.09 15.41 14.52
CA SER A 142 -14.19 14.07 15.11
C SER A 142 -15.33 13.27 14.49
N ARG A 143 -15.13 11.97 14.31
CA ARG A 143 -16.17 11.03 13.89
C ARG A 143 -16.20 9.81 14.78
N LYS A 144 -17.39 9.29 15.02
CA LYS A 144 -17.63 8.04 15.75
C LYS A 144 -17.31 6.85 14.85
N VAL A 145 -16.64 5.85 15.38
CA VAL A 145 -16.49 4.54 14.74
C VAL A 145 -17.84 3.83 14.81
N GLU A 146 -18.39 3.48 13.65
CA GLU A 146 -19.65 2.76 13.55
C GLU A 146 -19.41 1.24 13.65
N LYS A 147 -18.39 0.74 12.94
CA LYS A 147 -17.98 -0.67 12.95
C LYS A 147 -16.48 -0.82 12.70
N VAL A 148 -15.93 -1.93 13.20
CA VAL A 148 -14.57 -2.38 12.88
C VAL A 148 -14.66 -3.77 12.26
N VAL A 149 -14.05 -3.96 11.10
CA VAL A 149 -13.91 -5.27 10.46
C VAL A 149 -12.54 -5.83 10.82
N LYS A 150 -12.50 -6.95 11.54
CA LYS A 150 -11.28 -7.69 11.82
C LYS A 150 -11.23 -8.90 10.89
N THR A 151 -10.23 -8.93 10.01
CA THR A 151 -9.99 -10.04 9.09
C THR A 151 -8.80 -10.84 9.58
N SER A 152 -9.02 -12.09 9.99
CA SER A 152 -7.93 -12.98 10.41
C SER A 152 -7.05 -13.37 9.22
N ILE A 153 -5.73 -13.46 9.45
CA ILE A 153 -4.77 -13.92 8.46
C ILE A 153 -4.33 -15.34 8.83
N GLU A 154 -4.67 -16.29 7.97
CA GLU A 154 -4.21 -17.66 8.10
C GLU A 154 -2.68 -17.74 7.93
N GLY A 155 -2.02 -18.47 8.82
CA GLY A 155 -0.56 -18.57 8.84
C GLY A 155 0.17 -17.38 9.49
N GLY A 156 -0.57 -16.34 9.92
CA GLY A 156 -0.04 -15.26 10.75
C GLY A 156 0.99 -14.35 10.06
N LYS A 157 1.01 -14.31 8.73
CA LYS A 157 1.92 -13.45 7.96
C LYS A 157 1.23 -12.81 6.77
N ALA A 158 1.52 -11.55 6.50
CA ALA A 158 0.98 -10.82 5.35
C ALA A 158 2.02 -9.93 4.66
N GLU A 159 1.82 -9.68 3.36
CA GLU A 159 2.55 -8.65 2.62
C GLU A 159 2.04 -7.27 3.03
N MET A 160 2.93 -6.45 3.59
CA MET A 160 2.60 -5.12 4.09
C MET A 160 3.66 -4.10 3.66
N CYS A 161 3.25 -2.85 3.55
CA CYS A 161 4.14 -1.70 3.50
C CYS A 161 4.30 -1.14 4.92
N GLU A 162 5.52 -0.72 5.24
CA GLU A 162 5.84 -0.04 6.49
C GLU A 162 6.23 1.40 6.19
N ILE A 163 5.53 2.34 6.83
CA ILE A 163 5.70 3.77 6.63
C ILE A 163 5.95 4.42 7.98
N GLU A 164 7.11 5.05 8.14
CA GLU A 164 7.52 5.73 9.37
C GLU A 164 7.28 7.24 9.25
N LYS A 165 6.67 7.83 10.29
CA LYS A 165 6.48 9.29 10.43
C LYS A 165 6.78 9.72 11.86
N GLY A 166 7.97 10.28 12.06
CA GLY A 166 8.47 10.58 13.40
C GLY A 166 8.57 9.31 14.24
N ASP A 167 8.05 9.33 15.46
CA ASP A 167 8.03 8.17 16.36
C ASP A 167 6.84 7.21 16.10
N SER A 168 6.09 7.43 15.02
CA SER A 168 4.94 6.61 14.63
C SER A 168 5.24 5.74 13.41
N LYS A 169 4.61 4.58 13.36
CA LYS A 169 4.71 3.62 12.27
C LYS A 169 3.32 3.19 11.81
N LEU A 170 3.11 3.21 10.50
CA LEU A 170 1.97 2.63 9.81
C LEU A 170 2.42 1.32 9.15
N VAL A 171 1.74 0.22 9.48
CA VAL A 171 1.88 -1.07 8.82
C VAL A 171 0.56 -1.39 8.12
N ILE A 172 0.59 -1.42 6.79
CA ILE A 172 -0.62 -1.34 5.98
C ILE A 172 -0.52 -2.24 4.75
N THR A 173 -1.65 -2.76 4.27
CA THR A 173 -1.66 -3.53 3.03
C THR A 173 -1.23 -2.65 1.84
N PRO A 174 -0.52 -3.18 0.83
CA PRO A 174 0.10 -2.37 -0.22
C PRO A 174 -0.87 -1.55 -1.09
N TRP A 175 -2.15 -1.96 -1.12
CA TRP A 175 -3.21 -1.38 -1.94
C TRP A 175 -4.25 -0.57 -1.15
N HIS A 176 -3.96 -0.24 0.12
CA HIS A 176 -4.83 0.64 0.91
C HIS A 176 -4.50 2.11 0.62
N PRO A 177 -5.42 2.92 0.07
CA PRO A 177 -5.15 4.31 -0.25
C PRO A 177 -4.75 5.16 0.97
N ILE A 178 -3.60 5.83 0.85
CA ILE A 178 -3.11 6.78 1.85
C ILE A 178 -2.88 8.14 1.22
N GLN A 179 -2.97 9.21 2.01
CA GLN A 179 -2.52 10.52 1.59
C GLN A 179 -1.01 10.64 1.78
N HIS A 180 -0.31 10.85 0.68
CA HIS A 180 1.12 11.15 0.65
C HIS A 180 1.38 12.59 1.12
N ASP A 181 2.64 12.91 1.44
CA ASP A 181 3.03 14.21 2.03
C ASP A 181 2.75 15.41 1.12
N ASP A 182 2.65 15.19 -0.18
CA ASP A 182 2.25 16.21 -1.17
C ASP A 182 0.73 16.32 -1.35
N GLY A 183 -0.05 15.68 -0.48
CA GLY A 183 -1.51 15.74 -0.43
C GLY A 183 -2.23 14.80 -1.40
N ARG A 184 -1.50 14.10 -2.28
CA ARG A 184 -2.11 13.15 -3.23
C ARG A 184 -2.46 11.83 -2.55
N TRP A 185 -3.56 11.22 -2.98
CA TRP A 185 -3.89 9.85 -2.62
C TRP A 185 -3.11 8.87 -3.49
N ILE A 186 -2.38 7.94 -2.86
CA ILE A 186 -1.54 6.92 -3.52
C ILE A 186 -1.82 5.54 -2.93
N PHE A 187 -1.36 4.49 -3.61
CA PHE A 187 -1.20 3.19 -2.98
C PHE A 187 0.20 3.08 -2.35
N PRO A 188 0.36 2.55 -1.13
CA PRO A 188 1.65 2.37 -0.49
C PRO A 188 2.69 1.66 -1.37
N VAL A 189 2.28 0.67 -2.17
CA VAL A 189 3.17 -0.05 -3.10
C VAL A 189 3.83 0.84 -4.14
N ASP A 190 3.23 2.00 -4.47
CA ASP A 190 3.76 2.92 -5.47
C ASP A 190 4.98 3.71 -4.93
N ALA A 191 5.18 3.75 -3.61
CA ALA A 191 6.19 4.60 -2.96
C ALA A 191 7.03 3.88 -1.89
N HIS A 192 6.62 2.69 -1.43
CA HIS A 192 7.25 1.98 -0.32
C HIS A 192 7.46 0.50 -0.65
N ASP A 193 8.49 -0.09 -0.05
CA ASP A 193 8.77 -1.52 -0.16
C ASP A 193 7.64 -2.36 0.45
N VAL A 194 7.32 -3.46 -0.22
CA VAL A 194 6.44 -4.51 0.30
C VAL A 194 7.30 -5.58 0.98
N ARG A 195 6.93 -5.95 2.20
CA ARG A 195 7.63 -6.98 2.99
C ARG A 195 6.62 -7.94 3.60
N MET A 196 7.03 -9.20 3.74
CA MET A 196 6.31 -10.15 4.57
C MET A 196 6.55 -9.82 6.04
N VAL A 197 5.48 -9.54 6.78
CA VAL A 197 5.52 -9.25 8.21
C VAL A 197 4.60 -10.20 8.96
N ASP A 198 4.92 -10.46 10.23
CA ASP A 198 4.04 -11.20 11.12
C ASP A 198 2.78 -10.36 11.40
N CYS A 199 1.62 -10.92 11.12
CA CYS A 199 0.33 -10.25 11.19
C CYS A 199 -0.79 -11.28 11.35
N ASP A 200 -1.39 -11.36 12.53
CA ASP A 200 -2.47 -12.32 12.81
C ASP A 200 -3.82 -11.86 12.26
N ALA A 201 -4.00 -10.56 12.09
CA ALA A 201 -5.21 -9.96 11.58
C ALA A 201 -4.97 -8.55 11.04
N VAL A 202 -5.76 -8.20 10.04
CA VAL A 202 -5.86 -6.85 9.50
C VAL A 202 -7.24 -6.27 9.74
N TYR A 203 -7.31 -4.94 9.76
CA TYR A 203 -8.47 -4.20 10.23
C TYR A 203 -8.90 -3.17 9.20
N SER A 204 -10.22 -3.01 9.03
CA SER A 204 -10.83 -1.90 8.28
C SER A 204 -11.89 -1.24 9.14
N ILE A 205 -12.10 0.06 8.96
CA ILE A 205 -12.93 0.87 9.86
C ILE A 205 -14.06 1.48 9.05
N LEU A 206 -15.29 1.44 9.56
CA LEU A 206 -16.41 2.21 9.08
C LEU A 206 -16.73 3.30 10.12
N LEU A 207 -16.73 4.55 9.70
CA LEU A 207 -17.13 5.69 10.54
C LEU A 207 -18.62 5.94 10.44
N GLU A 208 -19.16 6.84 11.26
CA GLU A 208 -20.54 7.32 11.09
C GLU A 208 -20.73 7.99 9.71
N ALA A 209 -21.95 7.89 9.18
CA ALA A 209 -22.27 8.39 7.84
C ALA A 209 -22.00 9.89 7.70
N ASP A 210 -21.39 10.25 6.58
CA ASP A 210 -21.14 11.63 6.17
C ASP A 210 -21.14 11.71 4.65
N SER A 211 -21.60 12.83 4.09
CA SER A 211 -21.61 13.07 2.64
C SER A 211 -20.27 13.60 2.13
N ASP A 212 -19.42 14.14 3.00
CA ASP A 212 -18.07 14.61 2.66
C ASP A 212 -17.07 13.44 2.65
N PRO A 213 -16.48 13.07 1.51
CA PRO A 213 -15.50 12.00 1.44
C PRO A 213 -14.30 12.18 2.36
N ASP A 214 -13.90 13.42 2.65
CA ASP A 214 -12.75 13.69 3.50
C ASP A 214 -13.07 13.52 4.99
N ALA A 215 -14.36 13.38 5.35
CA ALA A 215 -14.78 12.95 6.69
C ALA A 215 -14.53 11.44 6.92
N HIS A 216 -14.31 10.68 5.86
CA HIS A 216 -14.03 9.24 5.89
C HIS A 216 -12.53 8.96 5.74
N GLY A 217 -11.74 9.66 6.56
CA GLY A 217 -10.31 9.46 6.68
C GLY A 217 -9.88 9.43 8.14
N ALA A 218 -8.92 8.56 8.46
CA ALA A 218 -8.39 8.39 9.80
C ALA A 218 -6.88 8.60 9.83
N TYR A 219 -6.38 9.29 10.85
CA TYR A 219 -4.93 9.41 11.08
C TYR A 219 -4.43 8.17 11.81
N ILE A 220 -3.65 7.34 11.10
CA ILE A 220 -3.10 6.08 11.60
C ILE A 220 -1.59 6.08 11.35
N GLY A 221 -0.79 5.88 12.41
CA GLY A 221 0.66 5.96 12.32
C GLY A 221 1.16 7.31 11.77
N GLY A 222 0.46 8.40 12.08
CA GLY A 222 0.76 9.75 11.56
C GLY A 222 0.39 9.98 10.09
N THR A 223 -0.20 9.00 9.41
CA THR A 223 -0.59 9.09 7.99
C THR A 223 -2.11 9.09 7.86
N LEU A 224 -2.64 9.94 6.98
CA LEU A 224 -4.07 9.94 6.68
C LEU A 224 -4.39 8.76 5.76
N CYS A 225 -5.25 7.87 6.24
CA CYS A 225 -5.71 6.67 5.53
C CYS A 225 -7.21 6.76 5.27
N VAL A 226 -7.67 6.17 4.17
CA VAL A 226 -9.12 6.13 3.86
C VAL A 226 -9.85 5.13 4.76
N THR A 227 -11.10 5.40 5.12
CA THR A 227 -11.96 4.42 5.80
C THR A 227 -12.98 3.83 4.84
N LEU A 228 -13.65 2.74 5.24
CA LEU A 228 -14.76 2.20 4.46
C LEU A 228 -15.91 3.20 4.38
N GLY A 229 -16.72 3.09 3.33
CA GLY A 229 -17.92 3.91 3.13
C GLY A 229 -17.65 5.35 2.72
N HIS A 230 -16.46 5.66 2.20
CA HIS A 230 -15.97 7.04 1.98
C HIS A 230 -16.63 7.84 0.85
N GLY A 231 -17.72 7.35 0.26
CA GLY A 231 -18.54 8.07 -0.73
C GLY A 231 -17.99 8.11 -2.17
N ILE A 232 -16.71 7.77 -2.40
CA ILE A 232 -16.10 7.82 -3.73
C ILE A 232 -16.21 6.46 -4.41
N LYS A 233 -17.30 6.26 -5.17
CA LYS A 233 -17.60 4.96 -5.78
C LYS A 233 -16.95 4.74 -7.15
N ARG A 234 -16.65 5.82 -7.88
CA ARG A 234 -16.08 5.79 -9.23
C ARG A 234 -15.24 7.04 -9.45
N SER A 235 -14.01 6.87 -9.90
CA SER A 235 -13.11 7.92 -10.36
C SER A 235 -11.92 7.27 -11.06
N GLU A 236 -11.45 7.86 -12.15
CA GLU A 236 -10.23 7.45 -12.84
C GLU A 236 -8.96 8.04 -12.18
N HIS A 237 -9.13 9.08 -11.35
CA HIS A 237 -8.02 9.88 -10.83
C HIS A 237 -7.88 9.80 -9.31
N ASP A 238 -8.91 9.33 -8.60
CA ASP A 238 -8.87 9.18 -7.15
C ASP A 238 -8.60 7.72 -6.78
N ARG A 239 -7.46 7.46 -6.14
CA ARG A 239 -7.04 6.12 -5.71
C ARG A 239 -7.96 5.51 -4.66
N ARG A 240 -8.78 6.33 -3.98
CA ARG A 240 -9.82 5.85 -3.07
C ARG A 240 -10.97 5.18 -3.81
N ALA A 241 -11.17 5.48 -5.09
CA ALA A 241 -12.39 5.10 -5.79
C ALA A 241 -12.62 3.59 -5.82
N HIS A 242 -13.74 3.16 -5.25
CA HIS A 242 -14.12 1.75 -5.23
C HIS A 242 -15.64 1.58 -5.17
N PRO A 243 -16.28 0.79 -6.05
CA PRO A 243 -17.74 0.69 -6.13
C PRO A 243 -18.41 0.25 -4.82
N PHE A 244 -17.89 -0.79 -4.18
CA PHE A 244 -18.40 -1.32 -2.92
C PHE A 244 -17.81 -0.59 -1.71
N LEU A 245 -16.50 -0.63 -1.51
CA LEU A 245 -15.83 -0.03 -0.35
C LEU A 245 -16.03 1.50 -0.22
N GLY A 246 -16.30 2.21 -1.32
CA GLY A 246 -16.69 3.62 -1.30
C GLY A 246 -18.19 3.86 -1.09
N SER A 247 -19.02 2.81 -1.04
CA SER A 247 -20.46 2.90 -0.83
C SER A 247 -20.81 2.67 0.63
N TYR A 248 -21.11 3.73 1.36
CA TYR A 248 -21.51 3.63 2.77
C TYR A 248 -22.68 2.67 2.97
N SER A 249 -23.73 2.80 2.15
CA SER A 249 -24.94 1.98 2.27
C SER A 249 -24.65 0.50 2.08
N ASP A 250 -23.83 0.15 1.09
CA ASP A 250 -23.57 -1.25 0.75
C ASP A 250 -22.66 -1.90 1.78
N VAL A 251 -21.59 -1.19 2.19
CA VAL A 251 -20.72 -1.64 3.29
C VAL A 251 -21.53 -1.79 4.56
N HIS A 252 -22.27 -0.76 4.99
CA HIS A 252 -23.04 -0.79 6.22
C HIS A 252 -24.06 -1.95 6.22
N LYS A 253 -24.76 -2.16 5.10
CA LYS A 253 -25.68 -3.30 4.92
C LYS A 253 -24.95 -4.64 5.05
N ALA A 254 -23.77 -4.79 4.44
CA ALA A 254 -22.97 -6.00 4.58
C ALA A 254 -22.55 -6.24 6.03
N LEU A 255 -22.09 -5.19 6.75
CA LEU A 255 -21.67 -5.30 8.15
C LEU A 255 -22.84 -5.60 9.10
N MET A 256 -24.06 -5.14 8.81
CA MET A 256 -25.27 -5.50 9.56
C MET A 256 -25.64 -6.97 9.40
N ASN A 257 -25.31 -7.56 8.26
CA ASN A 257 -25.60 -8.96 7.94
C ASN A 257 -24.44 -9.91 8.29
N ALA A 258 -23.40 -9.42 8.97
CA ALA A 258 -22.28 -10.25 9.39
C ALA A 258 -22.79 -11.38 10.28
N THR A 259 -22.47 -12.63 9.92
CA THR A 259 -22.74 -13.79 10.77
C THR A 259 -21.68 -13.86 11.87
N GLY A 260 -22.10 -14.13 13.11
CA GLY A 260 -21.21 -14.21 14.27
C GLY A 260 -21.46 -13.13 15.33
N SER A 261 -20.92 -13.34 16.53
CA SER A 261 -21.08 -12.40 17.65
C SER A 261 -20.26 -11.15 17.39
N ALA A 262 -20.93 -10.03 17.11
CA ALA A 262 -20.28 -8.73 17.01
C ALA A 262 -20.05 -8.16 18.43
N GLU A 263 -18.91 -8.46 19.04
CA GLU A 263 -18.56 -7.89 20.34
C GLU A 263 -18.20 -6.41 20.18
N ARG A 264 -18.92 -5.53 20.88
CA ARG A 264 -18.68 -4.07 20.88
C ARG A 264 -18.61 -3.45 19.48
N GLY A 265 -19.29 -4.04 18.49
CA GLY A 265 -19.30 -3.57 17.11
C GLY A 265 -18.05 -3.92 16.28
N VAL A 266 -17.24 -4.87 16.74
CA VAL A 266 -16.19 -5.53 15.95
C VAL A 266 -16.78 -6.76 15.27
N VAL A 267 -16.71 -6.83 13.94
CA VAL A 267 -17.18 -7.97 13.14
C VAL A 267 -16.00 -8.75 12.59
N HIS A 268 -16.12 -10.07 12.52
CA HIS A 268 -15.03 -10.97 12.15
C HIS A 268 -15.22 -11.51 10.74
N ALA A 269 -14.32 -11.13 9.84
CA ALA A 269 -14.22 -11.65 8.49
C ALA A 269 -13.10 -12.70 8.39
N VAL A 270 -13.26 -13.63 7.46
CA VAL A 270 -12.21 -14.57 7.03
C VAL A 270 -11.66 -14.19 5.65
N GLY A 271 -12.35 -13.30 4.94
CA GLY A 271 -12.00 -12.93 3.57
C GLY A 271 -12.94 -11.87 2.99
N VAL A 272 -12.93 -11.76 1.67
CA VAL A 272 -13.75 -10.82 0.92
C VAL A 272 -14.40 -11.51 -0.28
N GLU A 273 -15.61 -11.09 -0.62
CA GLU A 273 -16.25 -11.53 -1.85
C GLU A 273 -15.83 -10.64 -3.02
N ARG A 274 -15.71 -11.23 -4.21
CA ARG A 274 -15.34 -10.52 -5.43
C ARG A 274 -16.34 -10.75 -6.53
N SER A 275 -16.59 -9.70 -7.31
CA SER A 275 -17.36 -9.81 -8.53
C SER A 275 -16.59 -10.62 -9.57
N GLU A 276 -17.18 -11.70 -10.07
CA GLU A 276 -16.60 -12.48 -11.18
C GLU A 276 -16.37 -11.63 -12.44
N LYS A 277 -17.22 -10.61 -12.65
CA LYS A 277 -17.15 -9.74 -13.82
C LYS A 277 -16.00 -8.73 -13.77
N THR A 278 -15.73 -8.16 -12.60
CA THR A 278 -14.80 -7.03 -12.47
C THR A 278 -13.56 -7.36 -11.64
N GLY A 279 -13.56 -8.47 -10.89
CA GLY A 279 -12.52 -8.82 -9.91
C GLY A 279 -12.49 -7.92 -8.67
N LEU A 280 -13.28 -6.85 -8.63
CA LEU A 280 -13.37 -5.93 -7.51
C LEU A 280 -14.18 -6.51 -6.36
N ILE A 281 -13.91 -6.03 -5.15
CA ILE A 281 -14.69 -6.46 -3.98
C ILE A 281 -16.14 -6.02 -4.13
N ASN A 282 -17.04 -6.89 -3.70
CA ASN A 282 -18.47 -6.59 -3.59
C ASN A 282 -19.09 -7.07 -2.28
N GLY A 283 -18.29 -7.62 -1.36
CA GLY A 283 -18.77 -8.14 -0.09
C GLY A 283 -17.64 -8.60 0.84
N PHE A 284 -18.02 -9.20 1.96
CA PHE A 284 -17.11 -9.78 2.95
C PHE A 284 -17.50 -11.23 3.20
N GLU A 285 -16.51 -12.08 3.43
CA GLU A 285 -16.72 -13.46 3.87
C GLU A 285 -16.62 -13.50 5.40
N TRP A 286 -17.71 -13.88 6.06
CA TRP A 286 -17.82 -13.85 7.53
C TRP A 286 -17.37 -15.16 8.18
N LYS A 287 -16.91 -15.07 9.43
CA LYS A 287 -16.55 -16.24 10.24
C LYS A 287 -17.79 -16.96 10.80
#